data_AF-A0A7W4DXR1-F1
#
_entry.id   AF-A0A7W4DXR1-F1
#
_cell.length_a   1.000
_cell.length_b   1.000
_cell.length_c   1.000
_cell.angle_alpha   90.00
_cell.angle_beta   90.00
_cell.angle_gamma   90.00
#
_symmetry.space_group_name_H-M   'P 1'
#
loop_
_entity.id
_entity.type
_entity.pdbx_description
1 polymer ?
#
loop_
_entity_poly.entity_id
_entity_poly.type
_entity_poly.pdbx_seq_one_letter_code
_entity_poly.pdbx_strand_id
1 'polypeptide(L)' 'MSRAKSLKLYYTKEPENCPMCGKRTIVELTEEESMSLRGGASCEESKELPRWKCATCGAVLLEKVPEE' A
#
# COMPACT_ATOMS: atom_id res chain seq x y z
N MET A 1 -9.69 -17.06 20.18
CA MET A 1 -9.80 -15.64 19.80
C MET A 1 -8.87 -15.39 18.61
N SER A 2 -9.42 -15.29 17.40
CA SER A 2 -8.64 -15.09 16.18
C SER A 2 -8.08 -13.67 16.15
N ARG A 3 -6.79 -13.51 16.45
CA ARG A 3 -6.05 -12.28 16.13
C ARG A 3 -5.91 -12.24 14.61
N ALA A 4 -6.85 -11.58 13.92
CA ALA A 4 -6.61 -11.16 12.55
C ALA A 4 -5.44 -10.19 12.59
N LYS A 5 -4.23 -10.72 12.35
CA LYS A 5 -3.05 -9.90 12.08
C LYS A 5 -3.44 -9.07 10.87
N SER A 6 -3.55 -7.75 11.02
CA SER A 6 -3.55 -6.83 9.89
C SER A 6 -2.34 -7.19 9.05
N LEU A 7 -2.56 -7.93 7.97
CA LEU A 7 -1.54 -8.23 6.98
C LEU A 7 -1.26 -6.90 6.29
N LYS A 8 -0.42 -6.08 6.90
CA LYS A 8 0.23 -4.98 6.20
C LYS A 8 1.10 -5.65 5.15
N LEU A 9 0.58 -5.71 3.92
CA LEU A 9 1.23 -6.34 2.79
C LEU A 9 2.28 -5.35 2.29
N TYR A 10 3.48 -5.51 2.82
CA TYR A 10 4.65 -4.74 2.44
C TYR A 10 5.21 -5.26 1.14
N TYR A 11 5.38 -4.37 0.18
CA TYR A 11 5.96 -4.70 -1.10
C TYR A 11 7.27 -3.94 -1.28
N THR A 12 8.31 -4.65 -1.75
CA THR A 12 9.59 -4.06 -2.17
C THR A 12 9.61 -3.76 -3.67
N LYS A 13 8.62 -4.27 -4.41
CA LYS A 13 8.42 -4.10 -5.85
C LYS A 13 6.93 -4.10 -6.15
N GLU A 14 6.53 -3.50 -7.26
CA GLU A 14 5.13 -3.51 -7.69
C GLU A 14 4.58 -4.95 -7.75
N PRO A 15 3.49 -5.25 -7.03
CA PRO A 15 2.88 -6.57 -7.12
C PRO A 15 2.11 -6.72 -8.43
N GLU A 16 2.30 -7.86 -9.10
CA GLU A 16 1.61 -8.15 -10.37
C GLU A 16 0.09 -8.22 -10.23
N ASN A 17 -0.41 -8.68 -9.08
CA ASN A 17 -1.85 -8.86 -8.83
C ASN A 17 -2.24 -8.17 -7.53
N CYS A 18 -3.43 -7.56 -7.50
CA CYS A 18 -3.99 -6.97 -6.30
C CYS A 18 -4.23 -8.06 -5.25
N PRO A 19 -3.68 -7.96 -4.04
CA PRO A 19 -3.90 -8.97 -3.00
C PRO A 19 -5.35 -8.99 -2.50
N MET A 20 -6.11 -7.92 -2.72
CA MET A 20 -7.49 -7.81 -2.27
C MET A 20 -8.48 -8.43 -3.25
N CYS A 21 -8.25 -8.28 -4.56
CA CYS A 21 -9.20 -8.72 -5.59
C CYS A 21 -8.62 -9.69 -6.63
N GLY A 22 -7.33 -10.00 -6.56
CA GLY A 22 -6.63 -10.91 -7.47
C GLY A 22 -6.40 -10.37 -8.89
N LYS A 23 -6.81 -9.13 -9.19
CA LYS A 23 -6.72 -8.56 -10.55
C LYS A 23 -5.38 -7.87 -10.80
N ARG A 24 -4.91 -7.95 -12.06
CA ARG A 24 -3.70 -7.28 -12.58
C ARG A 24 -3.95 -5.84 -12.99
N THR A 25 -4.51 -5.04 -12.09
CA THR A 25 -4.81 -3.63 -12.34
C THR A 25 -4.17 -2.74 -11.29
N ILE A 26 -2.99 -3.12 -10.84
CA ILE A 26 -2.19 -2.29 -9.94
C ILE A 26 -1.55 -1.20 -10.78
N VAL A 27 -1.65 0.02 -10.31
CA VAL A 27 -1.01 1.18 -10.93
C VAL A 27 -0.22 1.94 -9.86
N GLU A 28 0.91 2.51 -10.28
CA GLU A 28 1.70 3.42 -9.46
C GLU A 28 0.91 4.70 -9.17
N LEU A 29 0.90 5.12 -7.91
CA LEU A 29 0.35 6.39 -7.49
C LEU A 29 1.35 7.50 -7.78
N THR A 30 0.86 8.67 -8.17
CA THR A 30 1.70 9.85 -8.28
C THR A 30 2.16 10.30 -6.88
N GLU A 31 3.23 11.09 -6.82
CA GLU A 31 3.71 11.64 -5.54
C GLU A 31 2.63 12.47 -4.84
N GLU A 32 1.83 13.22 -5.61
CA GLU A 32 0.72 14.04 -5.11
C GLU A 32 -0.38 13.19 -4.47
N GLU A 33 -0.79 12.09 -5.12
CA GLU A 33 -1.77 11.15 -4.57
C GLU A 33 -1.22 10.44 -3.34
N SER A 34 0.06 10.05 -3.39
CA SER A 34 0.76 9.37 -2.30
C SER A 34 0.85 10.25 -1.04
N MET A 35 1.17 11.54 -1.20
CA MET A 35 1.17 12.51 -0.11
C MET A 35 -0.24 12.75 0.44
N SER A 36 -1.24 12.84 -0.44
CA SER A 36 -2.64 13.04 -0.03
C SER A 36 -3.17 11.88 0.83
N LEU A 37 -2.80 10.64 0.50
CA LEU A 37 -3.16 9.45 1.28
C LEU A 37 -2.40 9.33 2.59
N ARG A 38 -1.17 9.86 2.66
CA ARG A 38 -0.39 9.94 3.90
C ARG A 38 -1.02 10.87 4.92
N GLY A 39 -1.67 11.95 4.47
CA GLY A 39 -2.25 13.00 5.33
C GLY A 39 -3.39 12.56 6.26
N GLY A 40 -3.95 11.35 6.12
CA GLY A 40 -5.05 10.85 6.94
C GLY A 40 -4.70 9.73 7.92
N ALA A 41 -3.53 9.11 7.80
CA ALA A 41 -3.15 7.99 8.66
C ALA A 41 -2.25 8.48 9.81
N SER A 42 -2.87 8.75 10.96
CA SER A 42 -2.16 8.83 12.23
C SER A 42 -1.55 7.46 12.54
N CYS A 43 -0.30 7.26 12.13
CA CYS A 43 0.52 6.17 12.61
C CYS A 43 1.94 6.69 12.67
N GLU A 44 2.32 7.11 13.88
CA GLU A 44 3.69 7.25 14.31
C GLU A 44 4.56 6.12 13.72
N GLU A 45 5.73 6.50 13.23
CA GLU A 45 6.92 5.66 13.12
C GLU A 45 6.97 4.59 12.02
N SER A 46 5.90 4.38 11.23
CA SER A 46 5.97 3.42 10.13
C SER A 46 6.44 4.10 8.84
N LYS A 47 7.68 3.81 8.39
CA LYS A 47 8.30 4.22 7.10
C LYS A 47 7.59 3.57 5.89
N GLU A 48 6.27 3.71 5.83
CA GLU A 48 5.37 3.11 4.86
C GLU A 48 4.92 4.23 3.91
N LEU A 49 5.21 4.09 2.62
CA LEU A 49 4.76 5.06 1.61
C LEU A 49 3.68 4.38 0.75
N PRO A 50 2.45 4.92 0.67
CA PRO A 50 1.50 4.46 -0.34
C PRO A 50 2.11 4.72 -1.71
N ARG A 51 2.31 3.64 -2.47
CA ARG A 51 3.03 3.69 -3.75
C ARG A 51 2.20 3.15 -4.91
N TRP A 52 1.32 2.19 -4.63
CA TRP A 52 0.46 1.62 -5.65
C TRP A 52 -1.01 1.61 -5.22
N LYS A 53 -1.88 1.56 -6.20
CA LYS A 53 -3.32 1.43 -6.03
C LYS A 53 -3.90 0.46 -7.04
N CYS A 54 -4.85 -0.35 -6.62
CA CYS A 54 -5.64 -1.14 -7.54
C CYS A 54 -6.72 -0.27 -8.17
N ALA A 55 -6.69 -0.10 -9.50
CA ALA A 55 -7.72 0.63 -10.23
C ALA A 55 -9.10 -0.03 -10.17
N THR A 56 -9.16 -1.35 -9.94
CA THR A 56 -10.44 -2.09 -9.91
C THR A 56 -11.16 -2.00 -8.56
N CYS A 57 -10.44 -2.24 -7.44
CA CYS A 57 -11.06 -2.30 -6.12
C CYS A 57 -10.66 -1.14 -5.20
N GLY A 58 -9.77 -0.24 -5.67
CA GLY A 58 -9.31 0.92 -4.91
C GLY A 58 -8.32 0.60 -3.79
N ALA A 59 -7.88 -0.66 -3.64
CA ALA A 59 -6.94 -1.05 -2.59
C ALA A 59 -5.59 -0.32 -2.76
N VAL A 60 -5.15 0.37 -1.71
CA VAL A 60 -3.85 1.06 -1.66
C VAL A 60 -2.80 0.12 -1.08
N LEU A 61 -1.65 0.05 -1.73
CA LEU A 61 -0.52 -0.78 -1.33
C LEU A 61 0.67 0.09 -0.95
N LEU A 62 1.34 -0.34 0.11
CA LEU A 62 2.43 0.39 0.74
C LEU A 62 3.76 -0.22 0.33
N GLU A 63 4.68 0.63 -0.13
CA GLU A 63 6.07 0.26 -0.32
C GLU A 63 6.82 0.37 1.01
N LYS A 64 7.63 -0.65 1.31
CA LYS A 64 8.56 -0.61 2.44
C LYS A 64 9.89 -0.04 1.97
N VAL A 65 10.21 1.17 2.40
CA VAL A 65 11.52 1.77 2.13
C VAL A 65 12.54 1.14 3.10
N PRO A 66 13.60 0.47 2.61
CA PRO A 66 14.65 -0.04 3.49
C PRO A 66 15.34 1.13 4.20
N GLU A 67 15.58 0.97 5.50
CA GLU A 67 16.47 1.89 6.24
C GLU A 67 17.90 1.61 5.82
N GLU A 68 18.62 2.65 5.37
CA GLU A 68 20.09 2.62 5.20
C GLU A 68 20.80 2.40 6.54
#